data_AF-A0A7U6KL79-F1
#
_entry.id   AF-A0A7U6KL79-F1
#
_cell.length_a   1.000
_cell.length_b   1.000
_cell.length_c   1.000
_cell.angle_alpha   90.00
_cell.angle_beta   90.00
_cell.angle_gamma   90.00
#
_symmetry.space_group_name_H-M   'P 1'
#
loop_
_entity.id
_entity.type
_entity.pdbx_description
1 polymer ?
#
loop_
_entity_poly.entity_id
_entity_poly.type
_entity_poly.pdbx_seq_one_letter_code
_entity_poly.pdbx_strand_id
1 'polypeptide(L)' 'MSETVSTATHPTPLLQDTFTVGSRTFSSRLLVGTGKYKDLSETGEAIAASAAEIVTVAIRRTNIGQNSDEPNLLDVISP' A
#
# COMPACT_ATOMS: atom_id res chain seq x y z
N MET A 1 31.36 -21.00 -20.65
CA MET A 1 31.04 -20.58 -19.27
C MET A 1 30.98 -19.06 -19.24
N SER A 2 29.81 -18.49 -19.49
CA SER A 2 29.47 -17.08 -19.21
C SER A 2 27.96 -17.00 -19.33
N GLU A 3 27.30 -17.01 -18.18
CA GLU A 3 25.86 -16.82 -18.06
C GLU A 3 25.54 -15.37 -18.41
N THR A 4 24.82 -15.18 -19.52
CA THR A 4 24.24 -13.90 -19.90
C THR A 4 23.09 -13.64 -18.93
N VAL A 5 23.29 -12.75 -17.96
CA VAL A 5 22.19 -12.23 -17.14
C VAL A 5 21.21 -11.53 -18.08
N SER A 6 20.06 -12.18 -18.28
CA SER A 6 18.91 -11.65 -18.99
C SER A 6 18.35 -10.47 -18.20
N THR A 7 18.79 -9.26 -18.56
CA THR A 7 18.08 -8.03 -18.19
C THR A 7 16.72 -8.11 -18.86
N ALA A 8 15.67 -8.35 -18.06
CA ALA A 8 14.31 -8.46 -18.53
C ALA A 8 13.95 -7.22 -19.38
N THR A 9 13.83 -7.48 -20.68
CA THR A 9 13.27 -6.62 -21.71
C THR A 9 12.03 -5.91 -21.19
N HIS A 10 12.08 -4.58 -21.09
CA HIS A 10 10.91 -3.75 -20.80
C HIS A 10 10.07 -3.66 -22.09
N PRO A 11 8.89 -4.29 -22.17
CA PRO A 11 8.09 -4.21 -23.38
C PRO A 11 7.33 -2.87 -23.40
N THR A 12 7.54 -2.12 -24.48
CA THR A 12 6.60 -1.26 -25.21
C THR A 12 5.47 -0.54 -24.44
N PRO A 13 5.35 0.80 -24.50
CA PRO A 13 4.26 1.53 -23.85
C PRO A 13 2.99 1.38 -24.68
N LEU A 14 2.16 0.36 -24.42
CA LEU A 14 0.81 0.23 -24.95
C LEU A 14 -0.10 -0.35 -23.85
N LEU A 15 -1.10 0.44 -23.46
CA LEU A 15 -1.95 0.33 -22.26
C LEU A 15 -1.27 0.81 -20.96
N GLN A 16 -2.01 1.60 -20.19
CA GLN A 16 -1.60 2.17 -18.91
C GLN A 16 -0.94 1.10 -18.03
N ASP A 17 0.23 1.42 -17.47
CA ASP A 17 0.98 0.55 -16.57
C ASP A 17 0.20 0.36 -15.25
N THR A 18 -0.78 -0.53 -15.31
CA THR A 18 -1.77 -0.74 -14.25
C THR A 18 -1.51 -2.06 -13.54
N PHE A 19 -1.87 -2.09 -12.26
CA PHE A 19 -1.76 -3.24 -11.39
C PHE A 19 -3.15 -3.64 -10.92
N THR A 20 -3.60 -4.84 -11.29
CA THR A 20 -4.94 -5.34 -10.93
C THR A 20 -4.84 -6.40 -9.84
N VAL A 21 -5.58 -6.22 -8.75
CA VAL A 21 -5.70 -7.19 -7.65
C VAL A 21 -7.18 -7.50 -7.45
N GLY A 22 -7.59 -8.73 -7.77
CA GLY A 22 -9.00 -9.11 -7.77
C GLY A 22 -9.80 -8.30 -8.80
N SER A 23 -10.79 -7.54 -8.34
CA SER A 23 -11.62 -6.66 -9.17
C SER A 23 -11.18 -5.19 -9.18
N ARG A 24 -10.08 -4.85 -8.49
CA ARG A 24 -9.59 -3.46 -8.38
C ARG A 24 -8.34 -3.26 -9.24
N THR A 25 -8.27 -2.13 -9.93
CA THR A 25 -7.11 -1.72 -10.75
C THR A 25 -6.49 -0.45 -10.17
N PHE A 26 -5.18 -0.45 -10.04
CA PHE A 26 -4.37 0.61 -9.46
C PHE A 26 -3.38 1.11 -10.51
N SER A 27 -3.00 2.38 -10.44
CA SER A 27 -1.96 2.95 -11.31
C SER A 27 -0.58 2.92 -10.64
N SER A 28 -0.56 2.96 -9.31
CA SER A 28 0.63 2.87 -8.47
C SER A 28 0.99 1.42 -8.18
N ARG A 29 2.24 1.05 -8.44
CA ARG A 29 2.83 -0.25 -8.10
C ARG A 29 3.51 -0.26 -6.71
N LEU A 30 3.36 0.83 -5.95
CA LEU A 30 3.96 0.98 -4.63
C LEU A 30 2.95 0.60 -3.54
N LEU A 31 3.24 -0.49 -2.83
CA LEU A 31 2.49 -0.91 -1.65
C LEU A 31 3.20 -0.38 -0.40
N VAL A 32 2.48 0.33 0.46
CA VAL A 32 3.05 0.92 1.69
C VAL A 32 2.53 0.18 2.92
N GLY A 33 3.40 -0.03 3.91
CA GLY A 33 3.02 -0.59 5.21
C GLY A 33 3.12 0.45 6.31
N THR A 34 2.12 0.52 7.18
CA THR A 34 2.02 1.60 8.19
C THR A 34 2.64 1.27 9.55
N GLY A 35 3.29 0.11 9.69
CA GLY A 35 3.70 -0.43 11.00
C GLY A 35 4.91 0.24 11.68
N LYS A 36 5.59 1.20 11.04
CA LYS A 36 6.82 1.83 11.56
C LYS A 36 6.80 3.36 11.59
N TYR A 37 5.70 3.99 11.19
CA TYR A 37 5.57 5.44 11.30
C TYR A 37 5.39 5.84 12.76
N LYS A 38 5.90 7.03 13.09
CA LYS A 38 5.84 7.59 14.44
C LYS A 38 4.42 7.87 14.88
N ASP A 39 3.58 8.36 13.95
CA ASP A 39 2.19 8.69 14.19
C ASP A 39 1.35 8.63 12.89
N LEU A 40 0.04 8.84 13.05
CA LEU A 40 -0.91 8.81 11.93
C LEU A 40 -0.77 10.02 10.98
N SER A 41 -0.25 11.15 11.47
CA SER A 41 -0.01 12.33 10.65
C SER A 41 1.13 12.05 9.67
N GLU A 42 2.26 11.54 10.18
CA GLU A 42 3.40 11.12 9.36
C GLU A 42 3.01 10.03 8.37
N THR A 43 2.14 9.10 8.78
CA THR A 43 1.61 8.07 7.88
C THR A 43 0.84 8.69 6.71
N GLY A 44 -0.05 9.66 6.98
CA GLY A 44 -0.83 10.36 5.95
C GLY A 44 0.06 11.15 4.99
N GLU A 45 1.04 11.88 5.52
CA GLU A 45 2.02 12.62 4.72
C GLU A 45 2.85 11.69 3.84
N ALA A 46 3.31 10.56 4.39
CA ALA A 46 4.09 9.58 3.64
C ALA A 46 3.27 8.92 2.53
N ILE A 47 2.00 8.60 2.76
CA ILE A 47 1.09 8.06 1.74
C ILE A 47 0.87 9.09 0.62
N ALA A 48 0.60 10.35 0.98
CA ALA A 48 0.39 11.42 0.01
C ALA A 48 1.64 11.67 -0.84
N ALA A 49 2.81 11.73 -0.20
CA ALA A 49 4.09 11.93 -0.89
C ALA A 49 4.48 10.75 -1.79
N SER A 50 4.09 9.53 -1.42
CA SER A 50 4.43 8.31 -2.16
C SER A 50 3.45 7.96 -3.29
N ALA A 51 2.30 8.64 -3.35
CA ALA A 51 1.20 8.31 -4.27
C ALA A 51 0.83 6.82 -4.23
N ALA A 52 0.93 6.21 -3.04
CA ALA A 52 0.59 4.82 -2.84
C ALA A 52 -0.93 4.64 -2.78
N GLU A 53 -1.46 3.78 -3.64
CA GLU A 53 -2.89 3.48 -3.67
C GLU A 53 -3.25 2.26 -2.80
N ILE A 54 -2.24 1.51 -2.36
CA ILE A 54 -2.40 0.31 -1.54
C ILE A 54 -1.62 0.48 -0.25
N VAL A 55 -2.35 0.48 0.87
CA VAL A 55 -1.79 0.63 2.21
C VAL A 55 -2.12 -0.61 3.05
N THR A 56 -1.12 -1.16 3.71
CA THR A 56 -1.24 -2.37 4.55
C THR A 56 -1.17 -2.01 6.02
N VAL A 57 -2.05 -2.64 6.80
CA VAL A 57 -2.13 -2.48 8.26
C VAL A 57 -1.94 -3.85 8.92
N ALA A 58 -1.16 -3.90 10.00
CA ALA A 58 -0.95 -5.13 10.74
C ALA A 58 -2.11 -5.35 11.72
N ILE A 59 -3.07 -6.20 11.36
CA ILE A 59 -4.14 -6.60 12.27
C ILE A 59 -3.62 -7.73 13.18
N ARG A 60 -3.41 -7.43 14.46
CA ARG A 60 -3.19 -8.47 15.49
C ARG A 60 -4.54 -9.08 15.91
N ARG A 61 -4.53 -10.32 16.41
CA ARG A 61 -5.75 -11.05 16.89
C ARG A 61 -6.36 -10.46 18.19
N THR A 62 -5.95 -9.26 18.57
CA THR A 62 -6.45 -8.47 19.70
C THR A 62 -6.18 -7.01 19.38
N ASN A 63 -7.07 -6.38 18.62
CA ASN A 63 -7.75 -5.12 18.97
C ASN A 63 -8.75 -4.74 17.85
N ILE A 64 -9.85 -5.50 17.77
CA ILE A 64 -10.97 -5.22 16.86
C ILE A 64 -12.07 -4.52 17.67
N GLY A 65 -11.78 -3.30 18.17
CA GLY A 65 -12.76 -2.40 18.77
C GLY A 65 -13.56 -2.97 19.96
N GLN A 66 -12.90 -3.62 20.93
CA GLN A 66 -13.57 -4.12 22.15
C GLN A 66 -13.57 -3.11 23.31
N ASN A 67 -12.84 -1.99 23.21
CA ASN A 67 -12.86 -0.92 24.20
C ASN A 67 -13.50 0.33 23.57
N SER A 68 -14.51 0.88 24.25
CA SER A 68 -15.26 2.06 23.78
C SER A 68 -14.45 3.38 23.86
N ASP A 69 -13.23 3.34 24.42
CA ASP A 69 -12.39 4.50 24.74
C ASP A 69 -11.12 4.63 23.86
N GLU A 70 -10.93 3.78 22.85
CA GLU A 70 -9.77 3.88 21.93
C GLU A 70 -10.18 4.42 20.54
N PRO A 71 -9.37 5.29 19.90
CA PRO A 71 -9.70 5.93 18.64
C PRO A 71 -9.84 4.92 17.49
N ASN A 72 -11.01 4.94 16.83
CA ASN A 72 -11.40 3.98 15.80
C ASN A 72 -10.71 4.25 14.46
N LEU A 73 -10.13 3.20 13.87
CA LEU A 73 -9.51 3.25 12.54
C LEU A 73 -10.49 3.57 11.40
N LEU A 74 -11.80 3.40 11.63
CA LEU A 74 -12.85 3.71 10.65
C LEU A 74 -13.20 5.21 10.57
N ASP A 75 -12.71 6.04 11.49
CA ASP A 75 -12.87 7.50 11.41
C ASP A 75 -11.88 8.13 10.41
N VAL A 76 -10.76 7.46 10.14
CA VAL A 76 -9.66 8.01 9.32
C VAL A 76 -9.73 7.52 7.87
N ILE A 77 -10.38 6.38 7.61
CA ILE A 77 -10.42 5.77 6.28
C ILE A 77 -11.89 5.54 5.90
N SER A 78 -12.46 6.46 5.11
CA SER A 78 -13.76 6.24 4.46
C SER A 78 -13.62 5.23 3.31
N PRO A 79 -14.53 4.25 3.17
CA PRO A 79 -14.50 3.25 2.09
C PRO A 79 -14.72 3.83 0.70
#